data_AF-A0A183NCF8-F1
#
_entry.id   AF-A0A183NCF8-F1
#
_cell.length_a   1.000
_cell.length_b   1.000
_cell.length_c   1.000
_cell.angle_alpha   90.00
_cell.angle_beta   90.00
_cell.angle_gamma   90.00
#
_symmetry.space_group_name_H-M   'P 1'
#
loop_
_entity.id
_entity.type
_entity.pdbx_description
1 polymer ?
#
loop_
_entity_poly.entity_id
_entity_poly.type
_entity_poly.pdbx_seq_one_letter_code
_entity_poly.pdbx_strand_id
1 'polypeptide(L)'
;EKQQVKNFLHCSVTKRLKRCDRQLASVQFISKLAVRGLAVHHAGMLPILKETVEMLFRRGLIRILFATETFAMGVNMPARCVIFTTLEKFDGQKRRPLNSSQCLFYFISSFFSFSRS
;
A
#
# COMPACT_ATOMS: atom_id res chain seq x y z
N GLU A 1 -7.21 10.77 -14.64
CA GLU A 1 -6.85 10.04 -13.39
C GLU A 1 -7.96 9.16 -12.83
N LYS A 2 -9.06 9.71 -12.28
CA LYS A 2 -10.12 8.88 -11.61
C LYS A 2 -10.74 7.80 -12.50
N GLN A 3 -10.94 8.08 -13.79
CA GLN A 3 -11.47 7.09 -14.74
C GLN A 3 -10.47 5.95 -15.01
N GLN A 4 -9.16 6.25 -15.06
CA GLN A 4 -8.12 5.23 -15.24
C GLN A 4 -8.08 4.29 -14.04
N VAL A 5 -8.21 4.82 -12.82
CA VAL A 5 -8.29 4.01 -11.60
C VAL A 5 -9.51 3.09 -11.63
N LYS A 6 -10.69 3.64 -11.97
CA LYS A 6 -11.92 2.83 -12.08
C LYS A 6 -11.79 1.73 -13.13
N ASN A 7 -11.26 2.04 -14.31
CA ASN A 7 -11.06 1.06 -15.37
C ASN A 7 -10.08 -0.05 -14.93
N PHE A 8 -9.00 0.33 -14.24
CA PHE A 8 -8.02 -0.62 -13.73
C PHE A 8 -8.60 -1.51 -12.63
N LEU A 9 -9.30 -0.94 -11.65
CA LEU A 9 -9.99 -1.69 -10.59
C LEU A 9 -11.03 -2.63 -11.18
N HIS A 10 -11.81 -2.18 -12.17
CA HIS A 10 -12.77 -3.03 -12.85
C HIS A 10 -12.08 -4.20 -13.56
N CYS A 11 -10.97 -3.97 -14.27
CA CYS A 11 -10.22 -5.07 -14.88
C CYS A 11 -9.62 -6.03 -13.85
N SER A 12 -8.99 -5.53 -12.78
CA SER A 12 -8.30 -6.38 -11.80
C SER A 12 -9.29 -7.11 -10.88
N VAL A 13 -10.30 -6.43 -10.35
CA VAL A 13 -11.28 -6.99 -9.41
C VAL A 13 -12.37 -7.79 -10.14
N THR A 14 -12.94 -7.25 -11.23
CA THR A 14 -14.05 -7.93 -11.94
C THR A 14 -13.58 -9.08 -12.82
N LYS A 15 -12.32 -9.13 -13.29
CA LYS A 15 -11.84 -10.26 -14.09
C LYS A 15 -11.15 -11.34 -13.25
N ARG A 16 -10.49 -10.99 -12.14
CA ARG A 16 -9.66 -11.94 -11.37
C ARG A 16 -10.26 -12.43 -10.05
N LEU A 17 -11.19 -11.70 -9.41
CA LEU A 17 -11.89 -12.18 -8.20
C LEU A 17 -13.17 -12.95 -8.55
N LYS A 18 -13.51 -13.98 -7.76
CA LYS A 18 -14.82 -14.66 -7.81
C LYS A 18 -15.94 -13.71 -7.36
N ARG A 19 -17.19 -13.98 -7.77
CA ARG A 19 -18.34 -13.09 -7.46
C ARG A 19 -18.55 -12.89 -5.95
N CYS A 20 -18.42 -13.94 -5.14
CA CYS A 20 -18.59 -13.85 -3.68
C CYS A 20 -17.56 -12.91 -3.04
N ASP A 21 -16.30 -13.00 -3.47
CA ASP A 21 -15.21 -12.18 -2.92
C ASP A 21 -15.36 -10.70 -3.27
N ARG A 22 -15.97 -10.36 -4.40
CA ARG A 22 -16.23 -8.96 -4.80
C ARG A 22 -17.20 -8.23 -3.86
N GLN A 23 -18.08 -8.99 -3.20
CA GLN A 23 -19.06 -8.42 -2.28
C GLN A 23 -18.48 -8.18 -0.89
N LEU A 24 -17.25 -8.64 -0.61
CA LEU A 24 -16.58 -8.38 0.66
C LEU A 24 -16.46 -6.87 0.90
N ALA A 25 -16.85 -6.44 2.10
CA ALA A 25 -16.79 -5.05 2.51
C ALA A 25 -15.38 -4.44 2.33
N SER A 26 -14.34 -5.24 2.62
CA SER A 26 -12.94 -4.84 2.44
C SER A 26 -12.60 -4.50 0.99
N VAL A 27 -13.07 -5.28 0.02
CA VAL A 27 -12.85 -5.04 -1.42
C VAL A 27 -13.53 -3.75 -1.86
N GLN A 28 -14.78 -3.55 -1.43
CA GLN A 28 -15.53 -2.34 -1.75
C GLN A 28 -14.89 -1.09 -1.11
N PHE A 29 -14.43 -1.20 0.13
CA PHE A 29 -13.77 -0.13 0.85
C PHE A 29 -12.46 0.30 0.16
N ILE A 30 -11.60 -0.67 -0.18
CA ILE A 30 -10.34 -0.40 -0.90
C ILE A 30 -10.62 0.22 -2.28
N SER A 31 -11.62 -0.28 -3.00
CA SER A 31 -12.00 0.27 -4.31
C SER A 31 -12.45 1.73 -4.21
N LYS A 32 -13.25 2.07 -3.18
CA LYS A 32 -13.69 3.45 -2.91
C LYS A 32 -12.51 4.37 -2.54
N LEU A 33 -11.58 3.89 -1.72
CA LEU A 33 -10.38 4.63 -1.35
C LEU A 33 -9.48 4.89 -2.56
N ALA A 34 -9.23 3.87 -3.39
CA ALA A 34 -8.36 3.96 -4.55
C ALA A 34 -8.84 5.03 -5.54
N VAL A 35 -10.16 5.14 -5.78
CA VAL A 35 -10.75 6.19 -6.63
C VAL A 35 -10.50 7.61 -6.07
N ARG A 36 -10.29 7.74 -4.75
CA ARG A 36 -9.93 9.00 -4.08
C ARG A 36 -8.42 9.24 -4.06
N GLY A 37 -7.60 8.33 -4.59
CA GLY A 37 -6.14 8.41 -4.54
C GLY A 37 -5.52 7.96 -3.21
N LEU A 38 -6.30 7.23 -2.39
CA LEU A 38 -5.89 6.68 -1.10
C LEU A 38 -5.81 5.15 -1.20
N ALA A 39 -4.87 4.53 -0.51
CA ALA A 39 -4.88 3.07 -0.36
C ALA A 39 -4.30 2.63 0.99
N VAL A 40 -4.56 1.37 1.31
CA VAL A 40 -4.03 0.68 2.49
C VAL A 40 -3.28 -0.55 2.00
N HIS A 41 -2.18 -0.91 2.67
CA HIS A 41 -1.42 -2.13 2.47
C HIS A 41 -1.11 -2.78 3.82
N HIS A 42 -1.70 -3.94 4.09
CA HIS A 42 -1.39 -4.73 5.29
C HIS A 42 -1.33 -6.22 4.96
N ALA A 43 -0.65 -7.00 5.80
CA ALA A 43 -0.42 -8.42 5.57
C ALA A 43 -1.71 -9.25 5.37
N GLY A 44 -2.82 -8.84 5.99
CA GLY A 44 -4.12 -9.50 5.88
C GLY A 44 -4.94 -9.20 4.61
N MET A 45 -4.45 -8.37 3.69
CA MET A 45 -5.15 -8.11 2.43
C MET A 45 -5.05 -9.29 1.46
N LEU A 46 -6.11 -9.47 0.67
CA LEU A 46 -6.12 -10.42 -0.45
C LEU A 46 -4.93 -10.12 -1.40
N PRO A 47 -4.16 -11.14 -1.83
CA PRO A 47 -3.00 -10.94 -2.71
C PRO A 47 -3.30 -10.12 -3.96
N ILE A 48 -4.44 -10.38 -4.60
CA ILE A 48 -4.88 -9.65 -5.81
C ILE A 48 -5.08 -8.15 -5.52
N LEU A 49 -5.59 -7.79 -4.33
CA LEU A 49 -5.75 -6.39 -3.95
C LEU A 49 -4.41 -5.72 -3.65
N LYS A 50 -3.47 -6.43 -3.01
CA LYS A 50 -2.11 -5.93 -2.78
C LYS A 50 -1.43 -5.59 -4.10
N GLU A 51 -1.43 -6.52 -5.05
CA GLU A 51 -0.87 -6.29 -6.40
C GLU A 51 -1.53 -5.10 -7.10
N THR A 52 -2.86 -4.98 -6.99
CA THR A 52 -3.62 -3.89 -7.60
C THR A 52 -3.22 -2.54 -7.00
N VAL A 53 -3.13 -2.44 -5.68
CA VAL A 53 -2.69 -1.22 -4.97
C VAL A 53 -1.25 -0.88 -5.33
N GLU A 54 -0.36 -1.86 -5.40
CA GLU A 54 1.04 -1.64 -5.76
C GLU A 54 1.19 -1.10 -7.18
N MET A 55 0.46 -1.67 -8.15
CA MET A 55 0.45 -1.18 -9.52
C MET A 55 -0.10 0.24 -9.64
N LEU A 56 -1.18 0.55 -8.92
CA LEU A 56 -1.76 1.89 -8.92
C LEU A 56 -0.80 2.93 -8.29
N PHE A 57 -0.05 2.55 -7.27
CA PHE A 57 0.95 3.42 -6.64
C PHE A 57 2.15 3.65 -7.54
N ARG A 58 2.71 2.60 -8.18
CA ARG A 58 3.81 2.74 -9.16
C ARG A 58 3.43 3.63 -10.34
N ARG A 59 2.16 3.63 -10.74
CA ARG A 59 1.62 4.50 -11.81
C ARG A 59 1.34 5.94 -11.34
N GLY A 60 1.56 6.27 -10.06
CA GLY A 60 1.28 7.59 -9.50
C GLY A 60 -0.22 7.92 -9.35
N LEU A 61 -1.10 6.92 -9.46
CA LEU A 61 -2.56 7.12 -9.35
C LEU A 61 -3.03 7.14 -7.88
N ILE A 62 -2.26 6.52 -6.98
CA ILE A 62 -2.43 6.64 -5.53
C ILE A 62 -1.41 7.66 -5.03
N ARG A 63 -1.88 8.68 -4.31
CA ARG A 63 -1.03 9.74 -3.75
C ARG A 63 -0.61 9.43 -2.32
N ILE A 64 -1.45 8.73 -1.57
CA ILE A 64 -1.24 8.42 -0.15
C ILE A 64 -1.49 6.93 0.06
N LEU A 65 -0.50 6.24 0.62
CA LEU A 65 -0.56 4.83 0.97
C LEU A 65 -0.30 4.66 2.45
N PHE A 66 -1.25 4.07 3.17
CA PHE A 66 -1.07 3.64 4.55
C PHE A 66 -0.57 2.20 4.55
N ALA A 67 0.58 1.94 5.14
CA ALA A 67 1.16 0.60 5.16
C ALA A 67 1.65 0.19 6.55
N THR A 68 1.60 -1.11 6.84
CA THR A 68 2.24 -1.69 8.04
C THR A 68 3.74 -1.90 7.83
N GLU A 69 4.51 -2.04 8.91
CA GLU A 69 5.97 -2.21 8.91
C GLU A 69 6.50 -3.18 7.83
N THR A 70 5.80 -4.30 7.66
CA THR A 70 6.14 -5.37 6.72
C THR A 70 6.13 -4.96 5.25
N PHE A 71 5.51 -3.84 4.89
CA PHE A 71 5.45 -3.34 3.51
C PHE A 71 6.83 -2.90 3.00
N ALA A 72 7.58 -2.20 3.84
CA ALA A 72 8.88 -1.64 3.49
C ALA A 72 9.97 -2.70 3.24
N MET A 73 9.72 -3.96 3.66
CA MET A 73 10.65 -5.09 3.50
C MET A 73 10.58 -5.74 2.12
N GLY A 74 9.56 -5.44 1.29
CA GLY A 74 9.28 -6.24 0.08
C GLY A 74 8.89 -5.46 -1.17
N VAL A 75 8.82 -4.13 -1.13
CA VAL A 75 8.24 -3.37 -2.26
C VAL A 75 9.11 -2.17 -2.63
N ASN A 76 9.63 -2.19 -3.86
CA ASN A 76 10.29 -1.05 -4.47
C ASN A 76 9.22 -0.05 -4.94
N MET A 77 8.96 0.95 -4.12
CA MET A 77 7.82 1.85 -4.31
C MET A 77 8.30 3.31 -4.31
N PRO A 78 8.03 4.12 -5.35
CA PRO A 78 8.55 5.48 -5.46
C PRO A 78 7.76 6.46 -4.58
N ALA A 79 7.94 6.42 -3.26
CA ALA A 79 7.34 7.41 -2.37
C ALA A 79 8.23 8.66 -2.26
N ARG A 80 7.62 9.83 -2.33
CA ARG A 80 8.33 11.12 -2.17
C ARG A 80 8.51 11.54 -0.71
N CYS A 81 7.74 10.94 0.20
CA CYS A 81 7.74 11.26 1.62
C CYS A 81 7.26 10.02 2.37
N VAL A 82 7.88 9.77 3.52
CA VAL A 82 7.48 8.73 4.46
C VAL A 82 7.15 9.40 5.79
N ILE A 83 5.97 9.13 6.33
CA ILE A 83 5.52 9.66 7.62
C ILE A 83 5.35 8.49 8.57
N PHE A 84 6.00 8.57 9.72
CA PHE A 84 5.85 7.60 10.82
C PHE A 84 4.70 8.06 11.73
N THR A 85 3.68 7.22 11.89
CA THR A 85 2.56 7.52 12.82
C THR A 85 2.97 7.39 14.28
N THR A 86 3.97 6.55 14.57
CA THR A 86 4.59 6.40 15.87
C THR A 86 6.04 6.00 15.69
N LEU A 87 6.90 6.40 16.64
CA LEU A 87 8.28 5.95 16.73
C LEU A 87 8.43 4.74 17.65
N GLU A 88 7.32 4.14 18.11
CA GLU A 88 7.32 2.98 18.99
C GLU A 88 6.67 1.76 18.34
N LYS A 89 7.33 0.61 18.44
CA LYS A 89 6.80 -0.67 17.97
C LYS A 89 6.68 -1.70 19.08
N PHE A 90 5.76 -2.65 18.88
CA PHE A 90 5.55 -3.76 19.80
C PHE A 90 6.32 -4.98 19.31
N ASP A 91 7.27 -5.46 20.12
CA ASP A 91 8.13 -6.61 19.79
C ASP A 91 7.54 -7.96 20.27
N GLY A 92 6.24 -8.01 20.60
CA GLY A 92 5.60 -9.18 21.19
C GLY A 92 5.58 -9.19 22.72
N GLN A 93 6.44 -8.41 23.38
CA GLN A 93 6.47 -8.27 24.84
C GLN A 93 6.23 -6.84 25.32
N LYS A 94 6.94 -5.86 24.76
CA LYS A 94 6.86 -4.44 25.16
C LYS A 94 6.85 -3.51 23.96
N ARG A 95 6.29 -2.31 24.17
CA ARG A 95 6.50 -1.17 23.27
C ARG A 95 7.92 -0.66 23.47
N ARG A 96 8.66 -0.51 22.37
CA ARG A 96 10.02 0.03 22.36
C ARG A 96 10.17 1.04 21.23
N PRO A 97 11.10 1.99 21.34
CA PRO A 97 11.40 2.88 20.23
C PRO A 97 11.96 2.11 19.02
N LEU A 98 11.68 2.62 17.83
CA LEU A 98 12.27 2.20 16.57
C LEU A 98 13.76 2.55 16.57
N ASN A 99 14.58 1.61 16.09
CA ASN A 99 16.01 1.88 15.96
C ASN A 99 16.27 2.79 14.76
N SER A 100 17.33 3.61 14.82
CA SER A 100 17.75 4.46 13.70
C SER A 100 17.91 3.68 12.39
N SER A 101 18.45 2.47 12.46
CA SER A 101 18.60 1.58 11.29
C SER A 101 17.25 1.15 10.70
N GLN A 102 16.21 0.96 11.52
CA GLN A 102 14.87 0.60 11.04
C GLN A 102 14.20 1.79 10.36
N CYS A 103 14.27 2.98 10.96
CA CYS A 103 13.79 4.21 10.34
C CYS A 103 14.48 4.48 9.00
N LEU A 104 15.82 4.33 8.96
CA LEU A 104 16.61 4.49 7.74
C LEU A 104 16.22 3.44 6.68
N PHE A 105 16.01 2.18 7.07
CA PHE A 105 15.57 1.12 6.17
C PHE A 105 14.22 1.45 5.53
N TYR A 106 13.21 1.86 6.32
CA TYR A 106 11.89 2.23 5.80
C TYR A 106 11.96 3.45 4.88
N PHE A 107 12.84 4.40 5.18
CA PHE A 107 13.04 5.59 4.36
C PHE A 107 13.69 5.21 3.01
N ILE A 108 14.79 4.45 3.04
CA ILE A 108 15.52 4.06 1.82
C ILE A 108 14.65 3.19 0.91
N SER A 109 13.93 2.20 1.44
CA SER A 109 13.10 1.33 0.61
C SER A 109 11.96 2.08 -0.10
N SER A 110 11.56 3.22 0.44
CA SER A 110 10.52 4.09 -0.12
C SER A 110 11.08 5.15 -1.09
N PHE A 111 12.35 5.53 -0.99
CA PHE A 111 12.94 6.61 -1.81
C PHE A 111 13.85 6.12 -2.94
N PHE A 112 14.52 4.98 -2.79
CA PHE A 112 15.55 4.55 -3.75
C PHE A 112 15.00 4.27 -5.16
N SER A 113 13.69 4.06 -5.29
CA SER A 113 13.03 3.89 -6.59
C SER A 113 12.88 5.20 -7.38
N PHE A 114 12.93 6.37 -6.74
CA PHE A 114 12.74 7.66 -7.41
C PHE A 114 13.98 8.11 -8.18
N SER A 115 15.19 7.72 -7.75
CA SER A 115 16.46 8.10 -8.41
C SER A 115 16.67 7.48 -9.80
N ARG A 116 15.73 6.66 -10.29
CA ARG A 116 15.81 5.94 -11.57
C ARG A 116 14.70 6.31 -12.58
N SER A 117 13.92 7.35 -12.33
CA SER A 117 12.88 7.85 -13.26
C SER A 117 13.17 9.26 -13.75
#